data_AF-A0A7G5GUV6-F1
#
_entry.id   AF-A0A7G5GUV6-F1
#
_cell.length_a   1.000
_cell.length_b   1.000
_cell.length_c   1.000
_cell.angle_alpha   90.00
_cell.angle_beta   90.00
_cell.angle_gamma   90.00
#
_symmetry.space_group_name_H-M   'P 1'
#
loop_
_entity.id
_entity.type
_entity.pdbx_description
1 polymer ?
#
loop_
_entity_poly.entity_id
_entity_poly.type
_entity_poly.pdbx_seq_one_letter_code
_entity_poly.pdbx_strand_id
1 'polypeptide(L)'
;MKRIILSAALLATMTFACQNDKVDQVSPPSTLGNLSADELAVSSSIGRLGSSSEAFSQATAYQKANPTSTVAVTVDRSTVEAILGQSHTVGIRAYFIKNSEGKLDLALVGMDKDLNNRYLTNAMFSEGKTISEENFKKKLTLFQSENPIAIRAVAFGSQILLDRLNQTNSTGLRFYFTIDKDGNRNLMFVGIDRQSKDLLNDNPNARTTDDDAGTGGMPCPQHCGNNG
;
A
#
# COMPACT_ATOMS: atom_id res chain seq x y z
N MET A 1 1.27 -0.15 -75.44
CA MET A 1 2.55 -0.71 -74.93
C MET A 1 2.47 -0.67 -73.40
N LYS A 2 2.32 -1.81 -72.69
CA LYS A 2 3.35 -2.49 -71.86
C LYS A 2 4.20 -1.48 -71.05
N ARG A 3 4.26 -1.50 -69.71
CA ARG A 3 4.57 -2.64 -68.82
C ARG A 3 3.97 -2.53 -67.41
N ILE A 4 3.69 -3.71 -66.89
CA ILE A 4 3.40 -4.10 -65.51
C ILE A 4 4.71 -4.13 -64.71
N ILE A 5 4.73 -3.60 -63.48
CA ILE A 5 5.67 -4.02 -62.44
C ILE A 5 4.87 -4.27 -61.15
N LEU A 6 4.61 -5.55 -60.89
CA LEU A 6 4.35 -6.08 -59.56
C LEU A 6 5.61 -5.89 -58.71
N SER A 7 5.50 -5.26 -57.55
CA SER A 7 6.41 -5.52 -56.43
C SER A 7 5.65 -6.24 -55.35
N ALA A 8 5.76 -7.56 -55.44
CA ALA A 8 5.36 -8.51 -54.41
C ALA A 8 6.38 -8.51 -53.26
N ALA A 9 5.89 -8.95 -52.10
CA ALA A 9 6.66 -9.55 -51.02
C ALA A 9 7.56 -8.62 -50.21
N LEU A 10 6.98 -8.00 -49.17
CA LEU A 10 7.64 -7.98 -47.87
C LEU A 10 6.58 -8.32 -46.80
N LEU A 11 6.13 -9.57 -46.81
CA LEU A 11 5.36 -10.15 -45.73
C LEU A 11 6.36 -10.41 -44.59
N ALA A 12 6.61 -9.37 -43.79
CA ALA A 12 7.40 -9.51 -42.57
C ALA A 12 6.65 -10.44 -41.62
N THR A 13 7.10 -11.68 -41.56
CA THR A 13 6.72 -12.64 -40.53
C THR A 13 7.21 -12.10 -39.18
N MET A 14 6.36 -11.28 -38.54
CA MET A 14 6.42 -11.02 -37.11
C MET A 14 6.15 -12.36 -36.43
N THR A 15 7.21 -13.13 -36.26
CA THR A 15 7.24 -14.26 -35.34
C THR A 15 7.03 -13.67 -33.96
N PHE A 16 5.78 -13.72 -33.50
CA PHE A 16 5.44 -13.62 -32.09
C PHE A 16 6.26 -14.70 -31.39
N ALA A 17 7.42 -14.31 -30.86
CA ALA A 17 8.05 -15.06 -29.80
C ALA A 17 7.11 -14.95 -28.60
N CYS A 18 6.11 -15.83 -28.54
CA CYS A 18 5.43 -16.14 -27.30
C CYS A 18 6.51 -16.67 -26.36
N GLN A 19 7.13 -15.75 -25.60
CA GLN A 19 7.81 -16.10 -24.37
C GLN A 19 6.75 -16.82 -23.55
N ASN A 20 6.87 -18.13 -23.55
CA ASN A 20 6.11 -19.01 -22.71
C ASN A 20 6.67 -18.76 -21.32
N ASP A 21 6.24 -17.65 -20.71
CA ASP A 21 6.56 -17.28 -19.35
C ASP A 21 5.93 -18.38 -18.50
N LYS A 22 6.73 -19.42 -18.27
CA LYS A 22 6.47 -20.35 -17.18
C LYS A 22 6.38 -19.43 -15.97
N VAL A 23 5.14 -19.25 -15.51
CA VAL A 23 4.87 -18.58 -14.25
C VAL A 23 5.49 -19.48 -13.22
N ASP A 24 6.77 -19.27 -12.93
CA ASP A 24 7.43 -19.88 -11.81
C ASP A 24 6.55 -19.56 -10.61
N GLN A 25 5.99 -20.61 -10.01
CA GLN A 25 5.29 -20.47 -8.75
C GLN A 25 6.34 -20.01 -7.75
N VAL A 26 6.44 -18.69 -7.57
CA VAL A 26 7.21 -18.08 -6.50
C VAL A 26 6.63 -18.67 -5.22
N SER A 27 7.39 -19.55 -4.59
CA SER A 27 7.01 -20.12 -3.31
C SER A 27 6.76 -18.97 -2.34
N PRO A 28 5.66 -19.00 -1.56
CA PRO A 28 5.32 -17.90 -0.66
C PRO A 28 6.53 -17.64 0.26
N PRO A 29 6.99 -16.40 0.39
CA PRO A 29 8.13 -16.10 1.23
C PRO A 29 7.80 -16.46 2.68
N SER A 30 8.65 -17.31 3.26
CA SER A 30 8.55 -17.82 4.62
C SER A 30 8.93 -16.80 5.71
N THR A 31 8.88 -15.50 5.41
CA THR A 31 9.55 -14.44 6.18
C THR A 31 8.89 -14.04 7.48
N LEU A 32 7.72 -14.58 7.84
CA LEU A 32 7.18 -14.44 9.20
C LEU A 32 7.92 -15.30 10.24
N GLY A 33 8.89 -16.12 9.84
CA GLY A 33 9.44 -17.24 10.60
C GLY A 33 10.04 -16.96 11.98
N ASN A 34 10.01 -15.72 12.50
CA ASN A 34 10.59 -15.36 13.79
C ASN A 34 9.69 -14.48 14.69
N LEU A 35 8.39 -14.30 14.40
CA LEU A 35 7.52 -13.62 15.37
C LEU A 35 7.27 -14.51 16.58
N SER A 36 7.45 -13.96 17.77
CA SER A 36 6.96 -14.55 19.02
C SER A 36 5.43 -14.66 19.02
N ALA A 37 4.88 -15.47 19.92
CA ALA A 37 3.43 -15.63 20.05
C ALA A 37 2.71 -14.30 20.29
N ASP A 38 3.29 -13.41 21.10
CA ASP A 38 2.75 -12.09 21.39
C ASP A 38 2.78 -11.18 20.15
N GLU A 39 3.90 -11.18 19.41
CA GLU A 39 4.04 -10.43 18.16
C GLU A 39 3.03 -10.88 17.10
N LEU A 40 2.76 -12.19 17.00
CA LEU A 40 1.76 -12.73 16.09
C LEU A 40 0.33 -12.35 16.49
N ALA A 41 0.03 -12.34 17.78
CA ALA A 41 -1.26 -11.90 18.31
C ALA A 41 -1.50 -10.42 17.98
N VAL A 42 -0.50 -9.57 18.20
CA VAL A 42 -0.56 -8.14 17.84
C VAL A 42 -0.76 -7.98 16.34
N SER A 43 0.04 -8.64 15.50
CA SER A 43 -0.10 -8.60 14.04
C SER A 43 -1.52 -8.95 13.58
N SER A 44 -2.11 -10.00 14.14
CA SER A 44 -3.47 -10.44 13.76
C SER A 44 -4.56 -9.46 14.20
N SER A 45 -4.31 -8.69 15.26
CA SER A 45 -5.27 -7.75 15.85
C SER A 45 -5.35 -6.38 15.14
N ILE A 46 -4.31 -6.01 14.37
CA ILE A 46 -4.22 -4.67 13.76
C ILE A 46 -4.95 -4.63 12.42
N GLY A 47 -6.06 -3.91 12.39
CA GLY A 47 -6.89 -3.60 11.21
C GLY A 47 -8.07 -4.57 11.06
N ARG A 48 -9.12 -4.15 10.36
CA ARG A 48 -10.32 -4.97 10.09
C ARG A 48 -10.62 -5.09 8.60
N LEU A 49 -11.04 -6.28 8.17
CA LEU A 49 -11.48 -6.59 6.82
C LEU A 49 -12.87 -5.95 6.55
N GLY A 50 -12.95 -4.89 5.74
CA GLY A 50 -14.22 -4.29 5.26
C GLY A 50 -14.57 -4.82 3.87
N SER A 51 -15.77 -4.57 3.34
CA SER A 51 -16.16 -5.13 2.02
C SER A 51 -15.59 -4.32 0.84
N SER A 52 -15.37 -4.96 -0.31
CA SER A 52 -14.84 -4.30 -1.52
C SER A 52 -15.82 -3.26 -2.04
N SER A 53 -17.13 -3.54 -1.94
CA SER A 53 -18.17 -2.60 -2.31
C SER A 53 -18.12 -1.32 -1.46
N GLU A 54 -17.94 -1.46 -0.14
CA GLU A 54 -17.74 -0.33 0.75
C GLU A 54 -16.46 0.43 0.36
N ALA A 55 -15.39 -0.31 0.08
CA ALA A 55 -14.12 0.27 -0.32
C ALA A 55 -14.21 1.15 -1.55
N PHE A 56 -14.84 0.64 -2.60
CA PHE A 56 -15.06 1.39 -3.83
C PHE A 56 -15.93 2.61 -3.60
N SER A 57 -16.95 2.49 -2.75
CA SER A 57 -17.80 3.63 -2.41
C SER A 57 -17.00 4.74 -1.73
N GLN A 58 -16.21 4.40 -0.71
CA GLN A 58 -15.42 5.38 0.03
C GLN A 58 -14.27 5.97 -0.81
N ALA A 59 -13.61 5.18 -1.66
CA ALA A 59 -12.59 5.66 -2.59
C ALA A 59 -13.19 6.60 -3.65
N THR A 60 -14.39 6.29 -4.15
CA THR A 60 -15.13 7.16 -5.08
C THR A 60 -15.50 8.48 -4.41
N ALA A 61 -15.96 8.43 -3.16
CA ALA A 61 -16.27 9.63 -2.38
C ALA A 61 -15.01 10.51 -2.20
N TYR A 62 -13.87 9.91 -1.87
CA TYR A 62 -12.59 10.60 -1.79
C TYR A 62 -12.21 11.28 -3.11
N GLN A 63 -12.27 10.55 -4.23
CA GLN A 63 -11.95 11.09 -5.56
C GLN A 63 -12.85 12.25 -5.94
N LYS A 64 -14.16 12.14 -5.68
CA LYS A 64 -15.13 13.22 -5.93
C LYS A 64 -14.82 14.48 -5.11
N ALA A 65 -14.42 14.31 -3.85
CA ALA A 65 -14.05 15.42 -2.99
C ALA A 65 -12.66 16.00 -3.32
N ASN A 66 -11.79 15.24 -3.99
CA ASN A 66 -10.40 15.61 -4.26
C ASN A 66 -10.01 15.31 -5.73
N PRO A 67 -10.64 15.94 -6.74
CA PRO A 67 -10.54 15.54 -8.15
C PRO A 67 -9.12 15.65 -8.75
N THR A 68 -8.24 16.43 -8.13
CA THR A 68 -6.85 16.64 -8.55
C THR A 68 -5.83 15.89 -7.68
N SER A 69 -6.29 15.19 -6.64
CA SER A 69 -5.43 14.51 -5.69
C SER A 69 -5.10 13.09 -6.16
N THR A 70 -4.03 12.55 -5.60
CA THR A 70 -3.72 11.12 -5.70
C THR A 70 -4.86 10.33 -5.05
N VAL A 71 -5.43 9.39 -5.79
CA VAL A 71 -6.53 8.52 -5.32
C VAL A 71 -6.00 7.21 -4.76
N ALA A 72 -4.89 6.72 -5.31
CA ALA A 72 -4.26 5.49 -4.87
C ALA A 72 -2.74 5.51 -5.04
N VAL A 73 -2.07 4.74 -4.20
CA VAL A 73 -0.63 4.50 -4.20
C VAL A 73 -0.38 3.00 -4.37
N THR A 74 0.44 2.63 -5.34
CA THR A 74 0.83 1.24 -5.56
C THR A 74 2.19 0.97 -4.90
N VAL A 75 2.33 -0.20 -4.29
CA VAL A 75 3.54 -0.64 -3.60
C VAL A 75 3.83 -2.08 -4.00
N ASP A 76 5.02 -2.32 -4.53
CA ASP A 76 5.42 -3.64 -4.99
C ASP A 76 5.57 -4.63 -3.83
N ARG A 77 5.34 -5.93 -4.10
CA ARG A 77 5.48 -7.01 -3.12
C ARG A 77 6.83 -6.96 -2.40
N SER A 78 7.92 -6.78 -3.15
CA SER A 78 9.27 -6.74 -2.59
C SER A 78 9.46 -5.63 -1.57
N THR A 79 8.79 -4.48 -1.75
CA THR A 79 8.82 -3.37 -0.80
C THR A 79 8.13 -3.75 0.51
N VAL A 80 6.93 -4.32 0.42
CA VAL A 80 6.17 -4.75 1.61
C VAL A 80 6.93 -5.84 2.36
N GLU A 81 7.45 -6.83 1.65
CA GLU A 81 8.25 -7.92 2.23
C GLU A 81 9.57 -7.42 2.83
N ALA A 82 10.23 -6.44 2.22
CA ALA A 82 11.43 -5.83 2.79
C ALA A 82 11.15 -5.12 4.12
N ILE A 83 9.98 -4.48 4.27
CA ILE A 83 9.57 -3.87 5.54
C ILE A 83 9.23 -4.94 6.56
N LEU A 84 8.42 -5.93 6.17
CA LEU A 84 7.96 -6.99 7.07
C LEU A 84 9.07 -7.97 7.47
N GLY A 85 10.11 -8.13 6.66
CA GLY A 85 11.26 -8.97 6.96
C GLY A 85 12.24 -8.36 7.97
N GLN A 86 12.01 -7.13 8.42
CA GLN A 86 12.82 -6.50 9.48
C GLN A 86 12.54 -7.18 10.83
N SER A 87 13.59 -7.34 11.64
CA SER A 87 13.47 -7.98 12.97
C SER A 87 12.46 -7.26 13.84
N HIS A 88 11.57 -8.04 14.49
CA HIS A 88 10.49 -7.57 15.37
C HIS A 88 9.39 -6.76 14.69
N THR A 89 9.33 -6.74 13.35
CA THR A 89 8.24 -6.05 12.65
C THR A 89 6.96 -6.87 12.67
N VAL A 90 5.94 -6.39 13.38
CA VAL A 90 4.62 -7.04 13.47
C VAL A 90 3.64 -6.53 12.41
N GLY A 91 3.95 -5.41 11.74
CA GLY A 91 3.08 -4.81 10.72
C GLY A 91 3.68 -3.56 10.08
N ILE A 92 2.87 -2.87 9.27
CA ILE A 92 3.24 -1.63 8.59
C ILE A 92 2.29 -0.51 9.00
N ARG A 93 2.84 0.66 9.29
CA ARG A 93 2.13 1.92 9.42
C ARG A 93 2.28 2.75 8.15
N ALA A 94 1.18 3.08 7.51
CA ALA A 94 1.13 3.95 6.35
C ALA A 94 0.81 5.38 6.78
N TYR A 95 1.75 6.29 6.56
CA TYR A 95 1.64 7.71 6.86
C TYR A 95 1.19 8.49 5.64
N PHE A 96 0.22 9.39 5.82
CA PHE A 96 -0.11 10.39 4.82
C PHE A 96 0.98 11.46 4.79
N ILE A 97 1.52 11.71 3.60
CA ILE A 97 2.57 12.71 3.40
C ILE A 97 2.33 13.49 2.11
N LYS A 98 3.10 14.58 1.92
CA LYS A 98 3.16 15.29 0.64
C LYS A 98 4.44 14.95 -0.12
N ASN A 99 4.31 14.62 -1.40
CA ASN A 99 5.47 14.46 -2.29
C ASN A 99 6.08 15.83 -2.65
N SER A 100 7.14 15.86 -3.47
CA SER A 100 7.81 17.12 -3.87
C SER A 100 6.92 18.05 -4.70
N GLU A 101 5.84 17.54 -5.28
CA GLU A 101 4.85 18.31 -6.05
C GLU A 101 3.68 18.80 -5.18
N GLY A 102 3.71 18.57 -3.86
CA GLY A 102 2.61 18.90 -2.96
C GLY A 102 1.37 18.00 -3.12
N LYS A 103 1.49 16.88 -3.85
CA LYS A 103 0.43 15.87 -3.96
C LYS A 103 0.48 14.91 -2.79
N LEU A 104 -0.68 14.33 -2.44
CA LEU A 104 -0.79 13.34 -1.39
C LEU A 104 -0.06 12.05 -1.80
N ASP A 105 0.64 11.45 -0.85
CA ASP A 105 1.43 10.23 -1.03
C ASP A 105 1.48 9.44 0.29
N LEU A 106 2.10 8.27 0.27
CA LEU A 106 2.29 7.42 1.44
C LEU A 106 3.76 7.18 1.77
N ALA A 107 4.07 7.16 3.06
CA ALA A 107 5.28 6.56 3.59
C ALA A 107 4.92 5.33 4.43
N LEU A 108 5.53 4.19 4.11
CA LEU A 108 5.33 2.94 4.84
C LEU A 108 6.45 2.70 5.85
N VAL A 109 6.12 2.42 7.10
CA VAL A 109 7.08 2.22 8.19
C VAL A 109 6.76 0.92 8.94
N GLY A 110 7.75 0.09 9.25
CA GLY A 110 7.55 -1.10 10.07
C GLY A 110 7.11 -0.73 11.49
N MET A 111 6.31 -1.56 12.14
CA MET A 111 5.94 -1.39 13.56
C MET A 111 6.41 -2.58 14.38
N ASP A 112 6.83 -2.35 15.63
CA ASP A 112 7.03 -3.43 16.59
C ASP A 112 5.74 -3.81 17.33
N LYS A 113 5.84 -4.81 18.23
CA LYS A 113 4.72 -5.31 19.04
C LYS A 113 4.07 -4.24 19.94
N ASP A 114 4.82 -3.21 20.30
CA ASP A 114 4.34 -2.09 21.12
C ASP A 114 3.76 -0.98 20.24
N LEU A 115 3.61 -1.24 18.93
CA LEU A 115 3.14 -0.32 17.90
C LEU A 115 4.02 0.92 17.74
N ASN A 116 5.29 0.84 18.14
CA ASN A 116 6.25 1.89 17.87
C ASN A 116 6.79 1.76 16.45
N ASN A 117 7.06 2.89 15.82
CA ASN A 117 7.69 2.92 14.51
C ASN A 117 9.11 2.38 14.59
N ARG A 118 9.36 1.36 13.80
CA ARG A 118 10.68 0.78 13.56
C ARG A 118 11.23 1.35 12.24
N TYR A 119 12.50 1.75 12.26
CA TYR A 119 13.28 2.08 11.06
C TYR A 119 12.64 3.14 10.14
N LEU A 120 12.52 4.38 10.63
CA LEU A 120 12.14 5.53 9.79
C LEU A 120 13.06 5.75 8.59
N THR A 121 14.29 5.21 8.64
CA THR A 121 15.28 5.23 7.56
C THR A 121 14.89 4.37 6.36
N ASN A 122 13.88 3.51 6.47
CA ASN A 122 13.40 2.65 5.38
C ASN A 122 11.97 3.03 4.93
N ALA A 123 11.51 4.25 5.26
CA ALA A 123 10.25 4.72 4.74
C ALA A 123 10.31 4.72 3.21
N MET A 124 9.45 3.92 2.57
CA MET A 124 9.39 3.81 1.12
C MET A 124 8.20 4.59 0.59
N PHE A 125 8.51 5.44 -0.39
CA PHE A 125 7.51 6.15 -1.19
C PHE A 125 6.85 5.19 -2.20
N SER A 126 5.69 5.60 -2.72
CA SER A 126 5.07 5.01 -3.92
C SER A 126 6.05 4.90 -5.11
N GLU A 127 7.04 5.78 -5.18
CA GLU A 127 8.12 5.77 -6.19
C GLU A 127 9.22 4.70 -5.94
N GLY A 128 9.09 3.86 -4.91
CA GLY A 128 10.09 2.81 -4.60
C GLY A 128 11.41 3.34 -4.04
N LYS A 129 11.50 4.64 -3.71
CA LYS A 129 12.69 5.26 -3.12
C LYS A 129 12.59 5.31 -1.61
N THR A 130 13.67 4.92 -0.95
CA THR A 130 13.87 5.11 0.47
C THR A 130 14.09 6.60 0.78
N ILE A 131 13.49 7.10 1.85
CA ILE A 131 13.76 8.45 2.36
C ILE A 131 14.48 8.43 3.69
N SER A 132 15.36 9.41 3.85
CA SER A 132 15.95 9.71 5.15
C SER A 132 14.85 10.08 6.15
N GLU A 133 15.05 9.74 7.42
CA GLU A 133 14.17 10.11 8.52
C GLU A 133 13.87 11.62 8.59
N GLU A 134 14.87 12.48 8.33
CA GLU A 134 14.70 13.93 8.30
C GLU A 134 13.65 14.36 7.25
N ASN A 135 13.82 13.90 6.01
CA ASN A 135 12.85 14.15 4.94
C ASN A 135 11.47 13.58 5.23
N PHE A 136 11.38 12.38 5.85
CA PHE A 136 10.11 11.82 6.30
C PHE A 136 9.42 12.75 7.29
N LYS A 137 10.11 13.16 8.36
CA LYS A 137 9.57 14.06 9.39
C LYS A 137 9.12 15.38 8.77
N LYS A 138 9.94 15.99 7.92
CA LYS A 138 9.61 17.25 7.24
C LYS A 138 8.31 17.15 6.44
N LYS A 139 8.13 16.07 5.68
CA LYS A 139 6.94 15.86 4.84
C LYS A 139 5.69 15.51 5.67
N LEU A 140 5.87 14.77 6.75
CA LEU A 140 4.80 14.48 7.70
C LEU A 140 4.34 15.75 8.41
N THR A 141 5.27 16.59 8.88
CA THR A 141 4.96 17.89 9.49
C THR A 141 4.23 18.81 8.53
N LEU A 142 4.66 18.87 7.26
CA LEU A 142 3.96 19.65 6.24
C LEU A 142 2.50 19.19 6.09
N PHE A 143 2.27 17.88 5.92
CA PHE A 143 0.92 17.33 5.82
C PHE A 143 0.07 17.65 7.06
N GLN A 144 0.62 17.50 8.26
CA GLN A 144 -0.06 17.76 9.53
C GLN A 144 -0.40 19.25 9.71
N SER A 145 0.49 20.16 9.30
CA SER A 145 0.25 21.60 9.39
C SER A 145 -0.92 22.04 8.50
N GLU A 146 -1.12 21.37 7.37
CA GLU A 146 -2.24 21.61 6.45
C GLU A 146 -3.51 20.87 6.88
N ASN A 147 -3.40 19.82 7.71
CA ASN A 147 -4.50 18.92 8.06
C ASN A 147 -4.45 18.56 9.57
N PRO A 148 -4.62 19.54 10.48
CA PRO A 148 -4.37 19.34 11.92
C PRO A 148 -5.26 18.28 12.57
N ILE A 149 -6.45 18.06 12.02
CA ILE A 149 -7.44 17.09 12.52
C ILE A 149 -7.45 15.76 11.76
N ALA A 150 -6.63 15.60 10.71
CA ALA A 150 -6.67 14.40 9.89
C ALA A 150 -5.98 13.22 10.58
N ILE A 151 -6.44 12.01 10.26
CA ILE A 151 -5.73 10.77 10.60
C ILE A 151 -4.32 10.85 10.03
N ARG A 152 -3.33 10.74 10.91
CA ARG A 152 -1.91 10.89 10.57
C ARG A 152 -1.36 9.66 9.85
N ALA A 153 -1.87 8.49 10.24
CA ALA A 153 -1.41 7.21 9.73
C ALA A 153 -2.44 6.10 9.99
N VAL A 154 -2.35 5.05 9.19
CA VAL A 154 -3.14 3.82 9.38
C VAL A 154 -2.19 2.65 9.59
N ALA A 155 -2.50 1.80 10.56
CA ALA A 155 -1.71 0.62 10.91
C ALA A 155 -2.33 -0.64 10.29
N PHE A 156 -1.48 -1.51 9.74
CA PHE A 156 -1.86 -2.79 9.16
C PHE A 156 -0.97 -3.90 9.73
N GLY A 157 -1.57 -4.96 10.26
CA GLY A 157 -0.84 -6.15 10.68
C GLY A 157 -0.11 -6.86 9.54
N SER A 158 1.02 -7.49 9.84
CA SER A 158 1.79 -8.25 8.85
C SER A 158 0.99 -9.43 8.26
N GLN A 159 0.19 -10.10 9.08
CA GLN A 159 -0.59 -11.26 8.64
C GLN A 159 -1.53 -10.89 7.49
N ILE A 160 -2.29 -9.81 7.62
CA ILE A 160 -3.19 -9.43 6.53
C ILE A 160 -2.45 -9.00 5.26
N LEU A 161 -1.35 -8.25 5.41
CA LEU A 161 -0.59 -7.76 4.26
C LEU A 161 -0.07 -8.96 3.47
N LEU A 162 0.43 -9.97 4.17
CA LEU A 162 0.89 -11.21 3.59
C LEU A 162 -0.25 -12.06 3.02
N ASP A 163 -1.41 -12.14 3.68
CA ASP A 163 -2.58 -12.84 3.12
C ASP A 163 -2.99 -12.24 1.76
N ARG A 164 -2.93 -10.91 1.64
CA ARG A 164 -3.23 -10.20 0.38
C ARG A 164 -2.12 -10.35 -0.65
N LEU A 165 -0.87 -10.32 -0.22
CA LEU A 165 0.25 -10.63 -1.10
C LEU A 165 0.24 -12.09 -1.54
N ASN A 166 -0.24 -13.04 -0.75
CA ASN A 166 -0.26 -14.46 -1.10
C ASN A 166 -1.42 -14.86 -2.02
N GLN A 167 -2.29 -13.92 -2.40
CA GLN A 167 -3.30 -14.17 -3.42
C GLN A 167 -2.65 -14.55 -4.76
N THR A 168 -3.24 -15.50 -5.48
CA THR A 168 -2.79 -15.92 -6.80
C THR A 168 -2.64 -14.70 -7.72
N ASN A 169 -1.49 -14.62 -8.39
CA ASN A 169 -1.10 -13.52 -9.30
C ASN A 169 -0.87 -12.15 -8.65
N SER A 170 -0.94 -12.03 -7.33
CA SER A 170 -0.59 -10.77 -6.64
C SER A 170 0.88 -10.45 -6.87
N THR A 171 1.19 -9.20 -7.20
CA THR A 171 2.55 -8.66 -7.36
C THR A 171 2.82 -7.45 -6.49
N GLY A 172 1.81 -6.99 -5.75
CA GLY A 172 1.93 -5.84 -4.86
C GLY A 172 0.58 -5.51 -4.21
N LEU A 173 0.57 -4.38 -3.51
CA LEU A 173 -0.63 -3.83 -2.89
C LEU A 173 -0.91 -2.44 -3.48
N ARG A 174 -2.19 -2.11 -3.62
CA ARG A 174 -2.63 -0.75 -3.92
C ARG A 174 -3.40 -0.21 -2.72
N PHE A 175 -2.92 0.91 -2.19
CA PHE A 175 -3.55 1.65 -1.12
C PHE A 175 -4.44 2.75 -1.69
N TYR A 176 -5.72 2.73 -1.38
CA TYR A 176 -6.69 3.75 -1.73
C TYR A 176 -6.86 4.73 -0.59
N PHE A 177 -6.85 6.01 -0.93
CA PHE A 177 -7.32 7.06 -0.03
C PHE A 177 -8.84 7.06 -0.02
N THR A 178 -9.41 7.00 1.18
CA THR A 178 -10.87 6.91 1.35
C THR A 178 -11.39 7.96 2.32
N ILE A 179 -12.69 8.24 2.23
CA ILE A 179 -13.43 9.05 3.21
C ILE A 179 -14.59 8.20 3.71
N ASP A 180 -14.67 8.03 5.02
CA ASP A 180 -15.78 7.31 5.65
C ASP A 180 -17.09 8.12 5.59
N LYS A 181 -18.17 7.54 6.14
CA LYS A 181 -19.47 8.20 6.21
C LYS A 181 -19.49 9.47 7.08
N ASP A 182 -18.54 9.60 8.00
CA ASP A 182 -18.43 10.70 8.96
C ASP A 182 -17.46 11.79 8.47
N GLY A 183 -16.85 11.61 7.29
CA GLY A 183 -15.92 12.56 6.67
C GLY A 183 -14.46 12.34 7.03
N ASN A 184 -14.12 11.28 7.78
CA ASN A 184 -12.74 11.01 8.17
C ASN A 184 -11.96 10.36 7.04
N ARG A 185 -10.72 10.81 6.85
CA ARG A 185 -9.78 10.25 5.88
C ARG A 185 -9.24 8.92 6.38
N ASN A 186 -9.23 7.94 5.51
CA ASN A 186 -8.90 6.57 5.83
C ASN A 186 -8.04 5.95 4.69
N LEU A 187 -7.48 4.77 4.92
CA LEU A 187 -6.75 3.99 3.93
C LEU A 187 -7.32 2.59 3.82
N MET A 188 -7.47 2.17 2.58
CA MET A 188 -7.81 0.80 2.24
C MET A 188 -6.75 0.21 1.34
N PHE A 189 -6.63 -1.12 1.29
CA PHE A 189 -5.73 -1.75 0.35
C PHE A 189 -6.27 -3.03 -0.26
N VAL A 190 -5.80 -3.31 -1.48
CA VAL A 190 -6.12 -4.51 -2.25
C VAL A 190 -4.83 -5.08 -2.84
N GLY A 191 -4.81 -6.39 -3.13
CA GLY A 191 -3.76 -6.96 -3.98
C GLY A 191 -3.90 -6.46 -5.41
N ILE A 192 -2.79 -6.38 -6.15
CA ILE A 192 -2.80 -6.08 -7.59
C ILE A 192 -2.06 -7.15 -8.38
N ASP A 193 -2.47 -7.38 -9.62
CA ASP A 193 -1.77 -8.28 -10.54
C ASP A 193 -0.63 -7.58 -11.33
N ARG A 194 0.05 -8.35 -12.20
CA ARG A 194 1.11 -7.88 -13.08
C ARG A 194 0.68 -6.76 -14.04
N GLN A 195 -0.62 -6.67 -14.33
CA GLN A 195 -1.21 -5.64 -15.17
C GLN A 195 -1.68 -4.43 -14.33
N SER A 196 -1.33 -4.40 -13.03
CA SER A 196 -1.77 -3.38 -12.08
C SER A 196 -3.30 -3.31 -11.95
N LYS A 197 -4.00 -4.42 -12.20
CA LYS A 197 -5.44 -4.55 -11.97
C LYS A 197 -5.67 -5.05 -10.54
N ASP A 198 -6.70 -4.50 -9.90
CA ASP A 198 -7.07 -4.90 -8.55
C ASP A 198 -7.54 -6.37 -8.52
N LEU A 199 -7.00 -7.12 -7.56
CA LEU A 199 -7.40 -8.48 -7.24
C LEU A 199 -8.58 -8.45 -6.27
N LEU A 200 -9.77 -8.30 -6.85
CA LEU A 200 -11.04 -8.18 -6.13
C LEU A 200 -11.75 -9.51 -5.90
N ASN A 201 -11.04 -10.64 -6.05
CA ASN A 201 -11.59 -11.99 -5.96
C ASN A 201 -12.57 -12.12 -4.78
N ASP A 202 -13.57 -13.00 -4.91
CA ASP A 202 -14.81 -13.20 -4.10
C ASP A 202 -14.67 -13.29 -2.57
N ASN A 203 -13.48 -13.08 -2.01
CA ASN A 203 -13.26 -12.71 -0.63
C ASN A 203 -12.97 -11.19 -0.56
N PRO A 204 -14.03 -10.34 -0.64
CA PRO A 204 -14.00 -8.93 -1.02
C PRO A 204 -13.28 -8.01 -0.03
N ASN A 205 -12.45 -8.53 0.87
CA ASN A 205 -12.17 -7.77 2.06
C ASN A 205 -11.07 -6.71 1.86
N ALA A 206 -11.45 -5.46 1.62
CA ALA A 206 -10.57 -4.30 1.65
C ALA A 206 -10.73 -3.62 3.02
N ARG A 207 -9.62 -3.36 3.72
CA ARG A 207 -9.68 -2.89 5.12
C ARG A 207 -10.10 -1.44 5.25
N THR A 208 -11.08 -1.11 6.08
CA THR A 208 -11.40 0.25 6.55
C THR A 208 -10.95 0.40 8.02
N THR A 209 -10.65 1.61 8.49
CA THR A 209 -10.46 1.93 9.92
C THR A 209 -11.75 2.02 10.73
N ASP A 210 -12.91 1.74 10.15
CA ASP A 210 -14.18 2.10 10.79
C ASP A 210 -14.66 0.97 11.72
N ASP A 211 -14.82 1.35 12.98
CA ASP A 211 -15.37 0.67 14.16
C ASP A 211 -14.49 -0.35 14.92
N ASP A 212 -14.09 0.10 16.13
CA ASP A 212 -13.77 -0.65 17.36
C ASP A 212 -12.66 -1.72 17.36
N ALA A 213 -11.58 -1.47 16.63
CA ALA A 213 -10.23 -1.88 17.05
C ALA A 213 -9.41 -0.65 17.46
N GLY A 214 -9.85 0.01 18.54
CA GLY A 214 -9.17 1.16 19.14
C GLY A 214 -9.87 2.49 18.88
N THR A 215 -10.92 2.78 19.64
CA THR A 215 -11.44 4.15 19.88
C THR A 215 -10.40 5.11 20.50
N GLY A 216 -9.19 4.63 20.77
CA GLY A 216 -8.01 5.44 20.90
C GLY A 216 -7.00 5.02 19.85
N GLY A 217 -6.92 5.74 18.74
CA GLY A 217 -5.62 5.84 18.05
C GLY A 217 -4.62 6.24 19.12
N MET A 218 -3.75 5.31 19.54
CA MET A 218 -2.84 5.56 20.65
C MET A 218 -2.14 6.91 20.39
N PRO A 219 -2.11 7.82 21.39
CA PRO A 219 -1.42 9.09 21.21
C PRO A 219 -0.02 8.78 20.69
N CYS A 220 0.45 9.60 19.75
CA CYS A 220 1.78 9.42 19.18
C CYS A 220 2.79 9.08 20.29
N PRO A 221 3.65 8.06 20.10
CA PRO A 221 4.74 7.79 21.03
C PRO A 221 5.49 9.09 21.37
N GLN A 222 5.99 9.23 22.60
CA GLN A 222 6.59 10.47 23.14
C GLN A 222 7.77 11.05 22.33
N HIS A 223 8.19 10.40 21.24
CA HIS A 223 9.21 10.87 20.31
C HIS A 223 8.66 11.72 19.15
N CYS A 224 7.34 11.84 19.00
CA CYS A 224 6.75 12.88 18.15
C CYS A 224 6.69 14.16 18.97
N GLY A 225 7.54 15.13 18.65
CA GLY A 225 7.81 16.32 19.46
C GLY A 225 6.57 16.97 20.07
N ASN A 226 6.68 17.29 21.37
CA ASN A 226 5.74 18.13 22.10
C ASN A 226 5.52 19.44 21.34
N ASN A 227 4.38 19.59 20.69
CA ASN A 227 3.69 20.85 20.47
C ASN A 227 2.22 20.50 20.34
N GLY A 228 1.48 20.78 21.42
CA GLY A 228 0.02 20.76 21.43
C GLY A 228 -0.57 21.86 20.56
#